data_AF-A0A7S2V144-F1
#
_entry.id   AF-A0A7S2V144-F1
#
_cell.length_a   1.000
_cell.length_b   1.000
_cell.length_c   1.000
_cell.angle_alpha   90.00
_cell.angle_beta   90.00
_cell.angle_gamma   90.00
#
_symmetry.space_group_name_H-M   'P 1'
#
loop_
_entity.id
_entity.type
_entity.pdbx_description
1 polymer ?
#
loop_
_entity_poly.entity_id
_entity_poly.type
_entity_poly.pdbx_seq_one_letter_code
_entity_poly.pdbx_strand_id
1 'polypeptide(L)'
;KDQHGCDDWDYDSSDEEACDESAQTSSSSHDKDVGEVEPSGPCFFCSCEIRGNMLVCPHCDIEGHVLCFASKFVDEHDSLAIIPTRGQCPECQAHMKWIELVLNRFKAV
;
A
#
# COMPACT_ATOMS: atom_id res chain seq x y z
N LYS A 1 4.99 -18.81 18.99
CA LYS A 1 4.85 -18.82 17.50
C LYS A 1 3.76 -17.81 17.21
N ASP A 2 4.17 -16.55 17.29
CA ASP A 2 3.31 -15.46 17.74
C ASP A 2 2.84 -14.69 16.51
N GLN A 3 1.52 -14.69 16.33
CA GLN A 3 0.79 -13.92 15.33
C GLN A 3 0.93 -12.45 15.71
N HIS A 4 1.67 -11.67 14.91
CA HIS A 4 1.61 -10.21 15.00
C HIS A 4 0.49 -9.75 14.08
N GLY A 5 -0.52 -9.15 14.70
CA GLY A 5 -1.69 -8.60 14.06
C GLY A 5 -1.34 -7.43 13.14
N CYS A 6 -2.20 -7.23 12.15
CA CYS A 6 -2.22 -6.01 11.37
C CYS A 6 -2.87 -4.94 12.26
N ASP A 7 -2.05 -4.19 13.00
CA ASP A 7 -2.55 -3.07 13.80
C ASP A 7 -3.07 -1.96 12.86
N ASP A 8 -4.36 -1.71 13.03
CA ASP A 8 -5.18 -0.67 12.43
C ASP A 8 -4.72 0.69 12.98
N TRP A 9 -4.25 1.58 12.10
CA TRP A 9 -3.82 2.92 12.52
C TRP A 9 -5.04 3.86 12.50
N ASP A 10 -5.82 3.79 13.58
CA ASP A 10 -6.79 4.82 13.94
C ASP A 10 -6.05 6.12 14.25
N TYR A 11 -6.00 7.03 13.27
CA TYR A 11 -5.51 8.39 13.42
C TYR A 11 -6.58 9.21 14.17
N ASP A 12 -6.46 9.22 15.50
CA ASP A 12 -7.24 10.09 16.39
C ASP A 12 -6.81 11.54 16.19
N SER A 13 -7.61 12.28 15.41
CA SER A 13 -7.45 13.73 15.23
C SER A 13 -8.33 14.44 16.26
N SER A 14 -7.87 14.47 17.50
CA SER A 14 -8.40 15.32 18.56
C SER A 14 -7.84 16.74 18.41
N ASP A 15 -8.59 17.63 17.78
CA ASP A 15 -8.59 19.06 18.11
C ASP A 15 -9.96 19.67 17.72
N GLU A 16 -10.70 19.97 18.78
CA GLU A 16 -11.93 20.71 18.95
C GLU A 16 -12.15 21.98 18.10
N GLU A 17 -13.42 22.24 17.72
CA GLU A 17 -14.14 23.53 17.91
C GLU A 17 -15.65 23.31 17.73
N ALA A 18 -16.43 23.89 18.65
CA ALA A 18 -17.84 23.62 18.92
C ALA A 18 -18.83 24.46 18.07
N CYS A 19 -19.97 23.87 17.71
CA CYS A 19 -21.21 24.60 17.41
C CYS A 19 -22.41 23.88 18.03
N ASP A 20 -23.25 24.68 18.69
CA ASP A 20 -24.26 24.34 19.69
C ASP A 20 -25.63 23.90 19.10
N GLU A 21 -26.26 22.99 19.86
CA GLU A 21 -27.68 22.67 20.07
C GLU A 21 -28.74 22.85 18.94
N SER A 22 -29.31 21.73 18.47
CA SER A 22 -30.73 21.35 18.74
C SER A 22 -31.39 20.52 17.62
N ALA A 23 -31.84 19.32 18.02
CA ALA A 23 -33.02 18.60 17.57
C ALA A 23 -33.12 18.00 16.14
N GLN A 24 -32.92 16.67 16.13
CA GLN A 24 -33.90 15.66 15.70
C GLN A 24 -34.04 15.28 14.21
N THR A 25 -33.66 14.01 13.99
CA THR A 25 -34.15 13.03 13.01
C THR A 25 -33.94 13.33 11.53
N SER A 26 -33.03 12.60 10.91
CA SER A 26 -33.40 11.57 9.94
C SER A 26 -32.14 10.80 9.55
N SER A 27 -32.26 9.49 9.64
CA SER A 27 -31.29 8.49 9.23
C SER A 27 -30.85 8.75 7.79
N SER A 28 -29.57 9.04 7.57
CA SER A 28 -28.97 8.95 6.26
C SER A 28 -27.69 8.16 6.40
N SER A 29 -27.81 6.85 6.19
CA SER A 29 -26.70 5.95 5.94
C SER A 29 -25.88 6.55 4.80
N HIS A 30 -24.72 7.12 5.12
CA HIS A 30 -23.69 7.30 4.11
C HIS A 30 -23.06 5.93 3.88
N ASP A 31 -23.76 5.10 3.11
CA ASP A 31 -23.17 3.99 2.37
C ASP A 31 -22.08 4.60 1.47
N LYS A 32 -20.84 4.58 1.97
CA LYS A 32 -19.67 4.73 1.10
C LYS A 32 -19.58 3.41 0.36
N ASP A 33 -20.11 3.42 -0.85
CA ASP A 33 -19.77 2.50 -1.93
C ASP A 33 -18.24 2.51 -2.09
N VAL A 34 -17.56 1.70 -1.28
CA VAL A 34 -16.16 1.36 -1.48
C VAL A 34 -16.22 0.31 -2.56
N GLY A 35 -16.07 0.74 -3.81
CA GLY A 35 -16.01 -0.14 -4.97
C GLY A 35 -15.15 -1.34 -4.64
N GLU A 36 -15.74 -2.52 -4.77
CA GLU A 36 -15.11 -3.80 -4.47
C GLU A 36 -13.86 -3.93 -5.35
N VAL A 37 -12.69 -3.65 -4.75
CA VAL A 37 -11.41 -3.84 -5.44
C VAL A 37 -11.20 -5.34 -5.44
N GLU A 38 -11.44 -5.97 -6.60
CA GLU A 38 -11.11 -7.37 -6.82
C GLU A 38 -9.67 -7.62 -6.33
N PRO A 39 -9.47 -8.58 -5.41
CA PRO A 39 -8.16 -8.81 -4.85
C PRO A 39 -7.18 -9.24 -5.94
N SER A 40 -6.01 -8.60 -5.96
CA SER A 40 -4.86 -9.10 -6.71
C SER A 40 -4.28 -10.31 -5.96
N GLY A 41 -3.50 -11.15 -6.63
CA GLY A 41 -2.97 -12.39 -6.04
C GLY A 41 -2.07 -12.16 -4.82
N PRO A 42 -1.50 -13.23 -4.26
CA PRO A 42 -0.70 -13.14 -3.04
C PRO A 42 0.59 -12.34 -3.28
N CYS A 43 0.92 -11.45 -2.34
CA CYS A 43 2.17 -10.71 -2.37
C CYS A 43 3.37 -11.66 -2.28
N PHE A 44 4.31 -11.54 -3.21
CA PHE A 44 5.51 -12.37 -3.26
C PHE A 44 6.35 -12.32 -1.97
N PHE A 45 6.37 -11.18 -1.26
CA PHE A 45 7.25 -10.96 -0.11
C PHE A 45 6.68 -11.39 1.23
N CYS A 46 5.38 -11.15 1.46
CA CYS A 46 4.73 -11.44 2.75
C CYS A 46 3.70 -12.57 2.66
N SER A 47 3.41 -13.06 1.45
CA SER A 47 2.39 -14.09 1.17
C SER A 47 0.95 -13.71 1.59
N CYS A 48 0.70 -12.45 1.94
CA CYS A 48 -0.62 -11.92 2.23
C CYS A 48 -1.33 -11.46 0.95
N GLU A 49 -2.66 -11.45 0.98
CA GLU A 49 -3.49 -10.91 -0.10
C GLU A 49 -3.17 -9.43 -0.38
N ILE A 50 -3.10 -9.05 -1.66
CA ILE A 50 -2.87 -7.66 -2.05
C ILE A 50 -4.21 -6.92 -2.12
N ARG A 51 -4.39 -5.97 -1.20
CA ARG A 51 -5.52 -5.04 -1.19
C ARG A 51 -4.99 -3.63 -1.43
N GLY A 52 -5.45 -2.97 -2.51
CA GLY A 52 -5.04 -1.61 -2.87
C GLY A 52 -3.83 -1.54 -3.82
N ASN A 53 -2.84 -0.71 -3.51
CA ASN A 53 -1.72 -0.44 -4.44
C ASN A 53 -0.73 -1.61 -4.49
N MET A 54 -0.60 -2.20 -5.69
CA MET A 54 0.38 -3.24 -6.02
C MET A 54 1.45 -2.73 -6.98
N LEU A 55 2.60 -3.40 -6.99
CA LEU A 55 3.61 -3.26 -8.04
C LEU A 55 3.84 -4.61 -8.70
N VAL A 56 4.14 -4.58 -10.00
CA VAL A 56 4.47 -5.76 -10.80
C VAL A 56 5.86 -5.58 -11.40
N CYS A 57 6.71 -6.59 -11.26
CA CYS A 57 8.01 -6.59 -11.91
C CYS A 57 7.85 -6.60 -13.44
N PRO A 58 8.42 -5.64 -14.18
CA PRO A 58 8.29 -5.56 -15.64
C PRO A 58 9.02 -6.67 -16.41
N HIS A 59 9.74 -7.57 -15.72
CA HIS A 59 10.56 -8.61 -16.33
C HIS A 59 10.06 -10.04 -16.06
N CYS A 60 9.27 -10.26 -15.02
CA CYS A 60 8.87 -11.62 -14.60
C CYS A 60 7.49 -11.69 -13.92
N ASP A 61 6.70 -10.62 -14.02
CA ASP A 61 5.32 -10.53 -13.55
C ASP A 61 5.09 -10.83 -12.05
N ILE A 62 6.14 -10.87 -11.22
CA ILE A 62 5.95 -10.97 -9.77
C ILE A 62 5.25 -9.73 -9.24
N GLU A 63 4.26 -9.96 -8.38
CA GLU A 63 3.44 -8.92 -7.79
C GLU A 63 3.62 -8.84 -6.27
N GLY A 64 3.40 -7.66 -5.71
CA GLY A 64 3.50 -7.43 -4.28
C GLY A 64 3.05 -6.05 -3.87
N HIS A 65 2.88 -5.85 -2.56
CA HIS A 65 2.57 -4.55 -2.00
C HIS A 65 3.68 -3.55 -2.32
N VAL A 66 3.30 -2.29 -2.60
CA VAL A 66 4.25 -1.19 -2.78
C VAL A 66 5.22 -1.10 -1.59
N LEU A 67 4.71 -1.25 -0.36
CA LEU A 67 5.52 -1.17 0.86
C LEU A 67 6.51 -2.32 1.00
N CYS A 68 6.13 -3.54 0.61
CA CYS A 68 7.03 -4.69 0.63
C CYS A 68 8.18 -4.52 -0.36
N PHE A 69 7.86 -4.06 -1.58
CA PHE A 69 8.87 -3.71 -2.57
C PHE A 69 9.79 -2.59 -2.05
N ALA A 70 9.22 -1.53 -1.46
CA ALA A 70 9.99 -0.41 -0.94
C ALA A 70 10.95 -0.86 0.16
N SER A 71 10.45 -1.61 1.14
CA SER A 71 11.25 -2.13 2.25
C SER A 71 12.41 -3.02 1.78
N LYS A 72 12.25 -3.75 0.67
CA LYS A 72 13.33 -4.58 0.12
C LYS A 72 14.34 -3.81 -0.74
N PHE A 73 13.97 -2.65 -1.26
CA PHE A 73 14.80 -1.87 -2.17
C PHE A 73 15.49 -0.68 -1.49
N VAL A 74 15.06 -0.31 -0.28
CA VAL A 74 15.74 0.70 0.53
C VAL A 74 17.17 0.22 0.80
N ASP A 75 18.13 1.11 0.56
CA ASP A 75 19.54 0.81 0.74
C ASP A 75 19.84 0.63 2.23
N GLU A 76 20.35 -0.54 2.61
CA GLU A 76 20.75 -0.82 3.99
C GLU A 76 21.91 0.08 4.44
N HIS A 77 22.66 0.67 3.50
CA HIS A 77 23.76 1.60 3.78
C HIS A 77 23.32 3.04 4.05
N ASP A 78 22.09 3.41 3.72
CA ASP A 78 21.51 4.72 4.03
C ASP A 78 20.29 4.55 4.94
N SER A 79 20.55 4.55 6.25
CA SER A 79 19.52 4.36 7.28
C SER A 79 18.47 5.47 7.33
N LEU A 80 18.66 6.56 6.58
CA LEU A 80 17.69 7.66 6.46
C LEU A 80 16.89 7.60 5.14
N ALA A 81 17.21 6.67 4.24
CA ALA A 81 16.51 6.54 2.97
C ALA A 81 15.11 5.96 3.17
N ILE A 82 14.09 6.79 2.98
CA ILE A 82 12.67 6.38 3.06
C ILE A 82 12.16 5.87 1.71
N ILE A 83 12.66 6.44 0.61
CA ILE A 83 12.20 6.13 -0.75
C ILE A 83 13.37 5.50 -1.51
N PRO A 84 13.24 4.24 -1.97
CA PRO A 84 14.28 3.61 -2.76
C PRO A 84 14.43 4.32 -4.10
N THR A 85 15.65 4.37 -4.61
CA THR A 85 15.93 4.92 -5.95
C THR A 85 16.05 3.81 -6.99
N ARG A 86 16.55 2.64 -6.58
CA ARG A 86 16.77 1.44 -7.38
C ARG A 86 16.55 0.20 -6.53
N GLY A 87 16.39 -0.94 -7.17
CA GLY A 87 16.39 -2.24 -6.50
C GLY A 87 16.59 -3.38 -7.49
N GLN A 88 16.72 -4.59 -6.96
CA GLN A 88 16.88 -5.80 -7.75
C GLN A 88 15.71 -6.75 -7.48
N CYS A 89 15.10 -7.27 -8.54
CA CYS A 89 14.04 -8.26 -8.41
C CYS A 89 14.59 -9.55 -7.79
N PRO A 90 14.00 -10.09 -6.70
CA PRO A 90 14.48 -11.34 -6.11
C PRO A 90 14.30 -12.56 -7.03
N GLU A 91 13.30 -12.53 -7.91
CA GLU A 91 12.97 -13.64 -8.82
C GLU A 91 13.87 -13.64 -10.07
N CYS A 92 13.81 -12.57 -10.87
CA CYS A 92 14.53 -12.50 -12.15
C CYS A 92 15.88 -11.80 -12.09
N GLN A 93 16.28 -11.27 -10.92
CA GLN A 93 17.54 -10.57 -10.70
C GLN A 93 17.75 -9.31 -11.56
N ALA A 94 16.69 -8.84 -12.24
CA ALA A 94 16.75 -7.61 -13.03
C ALA A 94 16.89 -6.38 -12.13
N HIS A 95 17.77 -5.46 -12.55
CA HIS A 95 17.92 -4.16 -11.90
C HIS A 95 16.82 -3.22 -12.38
N MET A 96 16.14 -2.57 -11.45
CA MET A 96 14.99 -1.73 -11.74
C MET A 96 15.16 -0.37 -11.06
N LYS A 97 14.69 0.69 -11.73
CA LYS A 97 14.55 2.00 -11.10
C LYS A 97 13.20 2.07 -10.42
N TRP A 98 13.17 2.58 -9.19
CA TRP A 98 11.92 2.66 -8.42
C TRP A 98 10.82 3.44 -9.14
N ILE A 99 11.19 4.57 -9.75
CA ILE A 99 10.25 5.42 -10.50
C ILE A 99 9.64 4.65 -11.67
N GLU A 100 10.43 3.85 -12.40
CA GLU A 100 9.93 3.06 -13.52
C GLU A 100 8.93 2.00 -13.04
N LEU A 101 9.21 1.35 -11.90
CA LEU A 101 8.33 0.36 -11.30
C LEU A 101 6.98 0.96 -10.84
N VAL A 102 7.02 2.09 -10.13
CA VAL A 102 5.81 2.77 -9.64
C VAL A 102 5.00 3.38 -10.79
N LEU A 103 5.67 3.94 -11.80
CA LEU A 103 4.99 4.53 -12.95
C LEU A 103 4.40 3.48 -13.91
N ASN A 104 4.97 2.27 -13.96
CA ASN A 104 4.46 1.22 -14.82
C ASN A 104 3.00 0.84 -14.49
N ARG A 105 2.57 1.04 -13.24
CA ARG A 105 1.17 0.86 -12.80
C ARG A 105 0.17 1.76 -13.54
N PHE A 106 0.61 2.91 -14.05
CA PHE A 106 -0.29 3.90 -14.67
C PHE A 106 -0.37 3.76 -16.20
N LYS A 107 0.32 2.79 -16.79
CA LYS A 107 0.19 2.50 -18.23
C LYS A 107 -1.02 1.60 -18.48
N ALA A 108 -2.21 2.21 -18.42
CA ALA A 108 -3.37 1.66 -19.11
C ALA A 108 -3.17 1.89 -20.62
N VAL A 109 -3.08 0.80 -21.39
CA VAL A 109 -3.24 0.81 -22.85
C VAL A 109 -4.66 0.38 -23.16
#